data_AF-A0A024HL22-F1
#
_entry.id   AF-A0A024HL22-F1
#
_cell.length_a   1.000
_cell.length_b   1.000
_cell.length_c   1.000
_cell.angle_alpha   90.00
_cell.angle_beta   90.00
_cell.angle_gamma   90.00
#
_symmetry.space_group_name_H-M   'P 1'
#
loop_
_entity.id
_entity.type
_entity.pdbx_description
1 polymer ?
#
loop_
_entity_poly.entity_id
_entity_poly.type
_entity_poly.pdbx_seq_one_letter_code
_entity_poly.pdbx_strand_id
1 'polypeptide(L)'
;MSSVVAVLLFVLAIAIGWVLGRRSLRSGAPGAPAEQSLQERVRSIHSLLDRHSDDALEHLSQGLALNVDTLESHVHVGNLFRRRGDIEKAIQIHQELLSRVPEGDGLAARISLELARDFIAGGLLGHAEQLLDELLQRDEPAASVEALDELRRIAEREKNWSRAIELASRLLPQRPQLKTGLANYFCELAQEKTRLGEQSATHELLREALRIDRNCVRALLMRLDCELWRGDLAAAISSMRELLVAHQGFAGELLPILRRHNSFATPEVLAGLRALADEQEVPSSVLAMLAENDADSMRWRERMQARLQQQPSWQGLMDFVAALGADKDDVESFSRTRPLLLGLYGAMPHYRCGNCGFAGREMHWQCPGCHAWNSIMPIQAPLLS
;
A
#
# COMPACT_ATOMS: atom_id res chain seq x y z
N MET A 1 41.97 -43.43 20.08
CA MET A 1 42.48 -42.79 18.84
C MET A 1 41.57 -41.68 18.32
N SER A 2 40.26 -41.72 18.58
CA SER A 2 39.28 -40.68 18.17
C SER A 2 39.49 -39.30 18.80
N SER A 3 39.91 -39.21 20.06
CA SER A 3 40.05 -37.92 20.77
C SER A 3 41.25 -37.08 20.31
N VAL A 4 42.36 -37.73 19.92
CA VAL A 4 43.58 -37.04 19.46
C VAL A 4 43.37 -36.46 18.05
N VAL A 5 42.63 -37.17 17.19
CA VAL A 5 42.26 -36.69 15.85
C VAL A 5 41.33 -35.49 15.95
N ALA A 6 40.37 -35.49 16.87
CA ALA A 6 39.47 -34.36 17.08
C ALA A 6 40.22 -33.08 17.53
N VAL A 7 41.18 -33.22 18.45
CA VAL A 7 42.01 -32.08 18.90
C VAL A 7 42.89 -31.56 17.77
N LEU A 8 43.50 -32.44 16.97
CA LEU A 8 44.30 -32.03 15.81
C LEU A 8 43.47 -31.29 14.76
N LEU A 9 42.27 -31.77 14.45
CA LEU A 9 41.35 -31.11 13.52
C LEU A 9 40.88 -29.74 14.05
N PHE A 10 40.64 -29.62 15.35
CA PHE A 10 40.26 -28.37 15.98
C PHE A 10 41.39 -27.32 15.92
N VAL A 11 42.62 -27.71 16.24
CA VAL A 11 43.78 -26.83 16.15
C VAL A 11 44.04 -26.43 14.68
N LEU A 12 43.87 -27.35 13.74
CA LEU A 12 44.01 -27.08 12.31
C LEU A 12 42.93 -26.09 11.82
N ALA A 13 41.69 -26.22 12.26
CA ALA A 13 40.60 -25.30 11.92
C ALA A 13 40.89 -23.87 12.43
N ILE A 14 41.41 -23.73 13.66
CA ILE A 14 41.83 -22.43 14.21
C ILE A 14 42.99 -21.83 13.41
N ALA A 15 43.99 -22.63 13.05
CA ALA A 15 45.13 -22.18 12.26
C ALA A 15 44.70 -21.70 10.87
N ILE A 16 43.79 -22.43 10.21
CA ILE A 16 43.23 -22.06 8.91
C ILE A 16 42.42 -20.76 9.04
N GLY A 17 41.54 -20.66 10.04
CA GLY A 17 40.75 -19.45 10.31
C GLY A 17 41.64 -18.22 10.56
N TRP A 18 42.74 -18.39 11.28
CA TRP A 18 43.70 -17.32 11.57
C TRP A 18 44.49 -16.86 10.33
N VAL A 19 44.91 -17.81 9.48
CA VAL A 19 45.60 -17.48 8.22
C VAL A 19 44.66 -16.80 7.23
N LEU A 20 43.41 -17.25 7.12
CA LEU A 20 42.39 -16.63 6.28
C LEU A 20 42.01 -15.23 6.78
N GLY A 21 41.85 -15.05 8.10
CA GLY A 21 41.60 -13.75 8.72
C GLY A 21 42.74 -12.76 8.50
N ARG A 22 44.00 -13.20 8.62
CA ARG A 22 45.17 -12.34 8.34
C ARG A 22 45.35 -12.00 6.86
N ARG A 23 44.93 -12.88 5.93
CA ARG A 23 44.97 -12.59 4.49
C ARG A 23 43.84 -11.63 4.09
N SER A 24 42.66 -11.74 4.69
CA SER A 24 41.56 -10.78 4.52
C SER A 24 41.96 -9.36 4.97
N LEU A 25 42.70 -9.23 6.07
CA LEU A 25 43.22 -7.94 6.55
C LEU A 25 44.39 -7.37 5.70
N ARG A 26 45.00 -8.18 4.82
CA ARG A 26 46.13 -7.78 3.96
C ARG A 26 45.73 -7.54 2.50
N SER A 27 44.49 -7.81 2.11
CA SER A 27 43.94 -7.52 0.78
C SER A 27 43.13 -6.21 0.72
N GLY A 28 43.24 -5.35 1.74
CA GLY A 28 42.80 -3.97 1.67
C GLY A 28 43.75 -3.16 0.78
N ALA A 29 43.29 -2.84 -0.43
CA ALA A 29 43.97 -1.88 -1.30
C ALA A 29 44.22 -0.55 -0.57
N PRO A 30 45.40 0.08 -0.71
CA PRO A 30 45.70 1.35 -0.07
C PRO A 30 45.08 2.51 -0.86
N GLY A 31 44.07 3.17 -0.29
CA GLY A 31 43.52 4.41 -0.84
C GLY A 31 42.14 4.79 -0.29
N ALA A 32 42.08 5.29 0.95
CA ALA A 32 41.18 6.37 1.43
C ALA A 32 41.12 6.40 2.98
N PRO A 33 41.99 7.15 3.68
CA PRO A 33 41.91 7.27 5.12
C PRO A 33 41.35 8.65 5.54
N ALA A 34 40.02 8.81 5.58
CA ALA A 34 39.33 9.86 6.34
C ALA A 34 37.80 9.63 6.40
N GLU A 35 37.15 9.41 5.25
CA GLU A 35 35.68 9.46 5.10
C GLU A 35 34.92 8.27 5.71
N GLN A 36 35.46 7.06 5.63
CA GLN A 36 34.80 5.87 6.20
C GLN A 36 34.76 5.92 7.74
N SER A 37 35.80 6.49 8.38
CA SER A 37 35.81 6.68 9.83
C SER A 37 34.85 7.78 10.30
N LEU A 38 34.53 8.75 9.44
CA LEU A 38 33.53 9.79 9.69
C LEU A 38 32.12 9.21 9.57
N GLN A 39 31.84 8.39 8.55
CA GLN A 39 30.53 7.76 8.38
C GLN A 39 30.19 6.77 9.50
N GLU A 40 31.16 5.98 9.98
CA GLU A 40 30.96 5.09 11.12
C GLU A 40 30.83 5.87 12.44
N ARG A 41 31.55 6.98 12.60
CA ARG A 41 31.44 7.87 13.76
C ARG A 41 30.12 8.65 13.76
N VAL A 42 29.63 9.07 12.59
CA VAL A 42 28.31 9.70 12.41
C VAL A 42 27.19 8.69 12.64
N ARG A 43 27.33 7.42 12.20
CA ARG A 43 26.37 6.36 12.53
C ARG A 43 26.36 5.99 14.01
N SER A 44 27.52 6.00 14.65
CA SER A 44 27.66 5.81 16.10
C SER A 44 27.04 6.97 16.90
N ILE A 45 27.24 8.21 16.44
CA ILE A 45 26.58 9.40 17.00
C ILE A 45 25.06 9.34 16.75
N HIS A 46 24.62 8.86 15.59
CA HIS A 46 23.22 8.66 15.24
C HIS A 46 22.53 7.62 16.15
N SER A 47 23.23 6.61 16.66
CA SER A 47 22.63 5.64 17.61
C SER A 47 22.62 6.14 19.06
N LEU A 48 23.48 7.10 19.39
CA LEU A 48 23.55 7.73 20.72
C LEU A 48 22.57 8.91 20.87
N LEU A 49 22.28 9.64 19.78
CA LEU A 49 21.30 10.73 19.73
C LEU A 49 19.85 10.24 19.78
N ASP A 50 19.59 8.98 19.44
CA ASP A 50 18.24 8.42 19.31
C ASP A 50 17.55 8.14 20.66
N ARG A 51 18.25 8.34 21.80
CA ARG A 51 17.66 8.04 23.13
C ARG A 51 17.71 9.14 24.19
N HIS A 52 18.73 10.01 24.28
CA HIS A 52 18.78 10.99 25.39
C HIS A 52 19.68 12.22 25.18
N SER A 53 19.29 13.24 24.40
CA SER A 53 19.92 14.57 24.56
C SER A 53 19.26 15.72 23.79
N ASP A 54 18.32 16.42 24.44
CA ASP A 54 17.99 17.82 24.06
C ASP A 54 19.25 18.68 24.06
N ASP A 55 20.05 18.54 25.11
CA ASP A 55 21.27 19.32 25.31
C ASP A 55 22.31 19.06 24.22
N ALA A 56 22.54 17.82 23.77
CA ALA A 56 23.56 17.54 22.75
C ALA A 56 23.18 18.06 21.36
N LEU A 57 21.88 18.08 21.03
CA LEU A 57 21.39 18.73 19.81
C LEU A 57 21.49 20.24 19.90
N GLU A 58 21.19 20.81 21.07
CA GLU A 58 21.37 22.23 21.35
C GLU A 58 22.86 22.62 21.26
N HIS A 59 23.74 21.83 21.87
CA HIS A 59 25.19 21.99 21.79
C HIS A 59 25.74 21.75 20.38
N LEU A 60 25.12 20.87 19.57
CA LEU A 60 25.46 20.72 18.15
C LEU A 60 25.04 21.96 17.35
N SER A 61 23.83 22.48 17.60
CA SER A 61 23.33 23.69 16.95
C SER A 61 24.14 24.94 17.32
N GLN A 62 24.58 25.02 18.59
CA GLN A 62 25.40 26.12 19.11
C GLN A 62 26.89 25.95 18.78
N GLY A 63 27.37 24.71 18.68
CA GLY A 63 28.79 24.38 18.48
C GLY A 63 29.23 24.39 17.01
N LEU A 64 28.31 24.20 16.08
CA LEU A 64 28.56 24.41 14.65
C LEU A 64 28.31 25.89 14.34
N ALA A 65 29.38 26.69 14.27
CA ALA A 65 29.27 28.03 13.68
C ALA A 65 28.61 27.92 12.29
N LEU A 66 27.55 28.70 12.06
CA LEU A 66 26.81 28.75 10.79
C LEU A 66 27.70 29.39 9.72
N ASN A 67 28.51 28.56 9.07
CA ASN A 67 29.44 28.90 8.00
C ASN A 67 29.05 28.12 6.75
N VAL A 68 29.46 28.58 5.57
CA VAL A 68 29.15 27.90 4.29
C VAL A 68 29.55 26.42 4.31
N ASP A 69 30.69 26.10 4.93
CA ASP A 69 31.21 24.73 5.05
C ASP A 69 30.40 23.83 6.01
N THR A 70 29.55 24.41 6.88
CA THR A 70 28.76 23.67 7.88
C THR A 70 27.26 23.66 7.58
N LEU A 71 26.81 24.36 6.53
CA LEU A 71 25.39 24.46 6.17
C LEU A 71 24.73 23.09 5.99
N GLU A 72 25.41 22.15 5.32
CA GLU A 72 24.89 20.78 5.14
C GLU A 72 24.68 20.05 6.48
N SER A 73 25.58 20.27 7.45
CA SER A 73 25.46 19.68 8.78
C SER A 73 24.24 20.24 9.52
N HIS A 74 23.98 21.53 9.37
CA HIS A 74 22.81 22.18 9.98
C HIS A 74 21.48 21.72 9.36
N VAL A 75 21.44 21.41 8.06
CA VAL A 75 20.26 20.75 7.45
C VAL A 75 19.95 19.42 8.15
N HIS A 76 20.97 18.64 8.48
CA HIS A 76 20.77 17.40 9.22
C HIS A 76 20.25 17.65 10.65
N VAL A 77 20.70 18.72 11.31
CA VAL A 77 20.19 19.12 12.63
C VAL A 77 18.70 19.48 12.57
N GLY A 78 18.28 20.29 11.59
CA GLY A 78 16.86 20.62 11.40
C GLY A 78 15.99 19.37 11.18
N ASN A 79 16.47 18.45 10.35
CA ASN A 79 15.79 17.16 10.11
C ASN A 79 15.64 16.29 11.37
N LEU A 80 16.59 16.35 12.30
CA LEU A 80 16.51 15.64 13.58
C LEU A 80 15.42 16.24 14.48
N PHE A 81 15.32 17.57 14.56
CA PHE A 81 14.22 18.24 15.29
C PHE A 81 12.85 17.86 14.71
N ARG A 82 12.70 17.86 13.37
CA ARG A 82 11.46 17.41 12.72
C ARG A 82 11.10 15.96 13.08
N ARG A 83 12.06 15.03 13.02
CA ARG A 83 11.83 13.60 13.35
C ARG A 83 11.42 13.38 14.80
N ARG A 84 11.89 14.23 15.71
CA ARG A 84 11.55 14.19 17.13
C ARG A 84 10.17 14.80 17.44
N GLY A 85 9.67 15.65 16.55
CA GLY A 85 8.39 16.35 16.71
C GLY A 85 8.52 17.82 17.13
N ASP A 86 9.74 18.34 17.28
CA ASP A 86 9.99 19.77 17.54
C ASP A 86 9.94 20.55 16.22
N ILE A 87 8.73 20.64 15.65
CA ILE A 87 8.52 21.18 14.31
C ILE A 87 8.86 22.67 14.23
N GLU A 88 8.50 23.46 15.23
CA GLU A 88 8.79 24.91 15.26
C GLU A 88 10.29 25.19 15.20
N LYS A 89 11.10 24.41 15.93
CA LYS A 89 12.56 24.54 15.92
C LYS A 89 13.16 24.10 14.59
N ALA A 90 12.62 23.05 13.97
CA ALA A 90 13.03 22.64 12.62
C ALA A 90 12.76 23.74 11.58
N ILE A 91 11.55 24.33 11.61
CA ILE A 91 11.17 25.46 10.75
C ILE A 91 12.15 26.62 10.95
N GLN A 92 12.40 27.02 12.20
CA GLN A 92 13.31 28.12 12.51
C GLN A 92 14.72 27.86 11.93
N ILE A 93 15.28 26.67 12.16
CA ILE A 93 16.61 26.30 11.67
C ILE A 93 16.66 26.37 10.14
N HIS A 94 15.72 25.76 9.42
CA HIS A 94 15.75 25.76 7.96
C HIS A 94 15.47 27.14 7.35
N GLN A 95 14.64 27.99 7.99
CA GLN A 95 14.47 29.39 7.58
C GLN A 95 15.76 30.20 7.74
N GLU A 96 16.43 30.08 8.89
CA GLU A 96 17.71 30.75 9.14
C GLU A 96 18.78 30.30 8.14
N LEU A 97 18.85 29.00 7.83
CA LEU A 97 19.76 28.48 6.82
C LEU A 97 19.46 29.05 5.43
N LEU A 98 18.19 29.06 5.03
CA LEU A 98 17.78 29.56 3.71
C LEU A 98 18.15 31.04 3.52
N SER A 99 18.07 31.85 4.58
CA SER A 99 18.44 33.28 4.54
C SER A 99 19.94 33.56 4.33
N ARG A 100 20.80 32.54 4.51
CA ARG A 100 22.27 32.66 4.46
C ARG A 100 22.92 31.97 3.27
N VAL A 101 22.18 31.10 2.58
CA VAL A 101 22.71 30.37 1.42
C VAL A 101 22.77 31.32 0.22
N PRO A 102 23.90 31.38 -0.51
CA PRO A 102 23.99 32.15 -1.74
C PRO A 102 22.94 31.72 -2.78
N GLU A 103 22.39 32.69 -3.50
CA GLU A 103 21.46 32.41 -4.59
C GLU A 103 22.13 31.55 -5.69
N GLY A 104 21.45 30.51 -6.16
CA GLY A 104 21.94 29.63 -7.24
C GLY A 104 22.73 28.39 -6.78
N ASP A 105 22.86 28.17 -5.48
CA ASP A 105 23.41 26.93 -4.93
C ASP A 105 22.32 25.84 -4.86
N GLY A 106 22.62 24.62 -5.31
CA GLY A 106 21.75 23.44 -5.15
C GLY A 106 21.40 23.15 -3.70
N LEU A 107 22.21 23.64 -2.76
CA LEU A 107 21.90 23.61 -1.34
C LEU A 107 20.66 24.43 -0.98
N ALA A 108 20.40 25.56 -1.65
CA ALA A 108 19.22 26.39 -1.39
C ALA A 108 17.93 25.66 -1.76
N ALA A 109 17.92 24.94 -2.89
CA ALA A 109 16.78 24.12 -3.29
C ALA A 109 16.54 22.97 -2.31
N ARG A 110 17.62 22.32 -1.84
CA ARG A 110 17.54 21.27 -0.82
C ARG A 110 16.99 21.79 0.52
N ILE A 111 17.46 22.95 1.00
CA ILE A 111 16.95 23.56 2.24
C ILE A 111 15.48 23.95 2.10
N SER A 112 15.10 24.52 0.95
CA SER A 112 13.70 24.87 0.66
C SER A 112 12.80 23.62 0.71
N LEU A 113 13.27 22.48 0.18
CA LEU A 113 12.54 21.23 0.25
C LEU A 113 12.38 20.72 1.70
N GLU A 114 13.43 20.79 2.51
CA GLU A 114 13.36 20.40 3.93
C GLU A 114 12.45 21.33 4.74
N LEU A 115 12.47 22.64 4.48
CA LEU A 115 11.56 23.60 5.07
C LEU A 115 10.10 23.31 4.70
N ALA A 116 9.82 22.96 3.43
CA ALA A 116 8.50 22.53 3.01
C ALA A 116 8.03 21.28 3.76
N ARG A 117 8.93 20.31 3.99
CA ARG A 117 8.65 19.11 4.80
C ARG A 117 8.36 19.43 6.26
N ASP A 118 9.01 20.45 6.83
CA ASP A 118 8.68 20.93 8.18
C ASP A 118 7.29 21.55 8.22
N PHE A 119 6.92 22.38 7.24
CA PHE A 119 5.57 22.93 7.12
C PHE A 119 4.51 21.83 6.99
N ILE A 120 4.77 20.78 6.19
CA ILE A 120 3.89 19.62 6.07
C ILE A 120 3.72 18.91 7.43
N ALA A 121 4.82 18.70 8.15
CA ALA A 121 4.81 18.07 9.47
C ALA A 121 4.07 18.92 10.52
N GLY A 122 4.13 20.24 10.41
CA GLY A 122 3.42 21.20 11.25
C GLY A 122 1.97 21.46 10.83
N GLY A 123 1.48 20.85 9.74
CA GLY A 123 0.14 21.08 9.22
C GLY A 123 -0.05 22.41 8.47
N LEU A 124 1.02 23.15 8.18
CA LEU A 124 1.02 24.43 7.47
C LEU A 124 1.03 24.21 5.95
N LEU A 125 -0.02 23.60 5.40
CA LEU A 125 0.01 23.03 4.05
C LEU A 125 0.14 24.08 2.96
N GLY A 126 -0.59 25.20 3.07
CA GLY A 126 -0.49 26.28 2.08
C GLY A 126 0.91 26.91 2.00
N HIS A 127 1.63 26.99 3.12
CA HIS A 127 3.03 27.46 3.12
C HIS A 127 3.96 26.46 2.44
N ALA A 128 3.75 25.16 2.69
CA ALA A 128 4.48 24.11 2.01
C ALA A 128 4.24 24.14 0.50
N GLU A 129 2.98 24.25 0.06
CA GLU A 129 2.62 24.29 -1.35
C GLU A 129 3.27 25.48 -2.07
N GLN A 130 3.19 26.68 -1.48
CA GLN A 130 3.83 27.87 -2.07
C GLN A 130 5.33 27.65 -2.28
N LEU A 131 6.03 27.16 -1.26
CA LEU A 131 7.48 26.93 -1.33
C LEU A 131 7.84 25.82 -2.32
N LEU A 132 7.02 24.77 -2.43
CA LEU A 132 7.22 23.69 -3.39
C LEU A 132 6.95 24.15 -4.82
N ASP A 133 5.91 24.95 -5.07
CA ASP A 133 5.63 25.52 -6.38
C ASP A 133 6.73 26.51 -6.82
N GLU A 134 7.30 27.30 -5.90
CA GLU A 134 8.50 28.12 -6.16
C GLU A 134 9.71 27.25 -6.54
N LEU A 135 9.91 26.10 -5.88
CA LEU A 135 10.96 25.15 -6.23
C LEU A 135 10.78 24.55 -7.63
N LEU A 136 9.54 24.29 -8.06
CA LEU A 136 9.27 23.77 -9.40
C LEU A 136 9.62 24.76 -10.52
N GLN A 137 9.70 26.06 -10.20
CA GLN A 137 10.07 27.10 -11.17
C GLN A 137 11.60 27.24 -11.33
N ARG A 138 12.40 26.60 -10.46
CA ARG A 138 13.86 26.62 -10.54
C ARG A 138 14.38 25.54 -11.49
N ASP A 139 15.49 25.82 -12.18
CA ASP A 139 16.17 24.89 -13.10
C ASP A 139 17.00 23.81 -12.34
N GLU A 140 16.37 23.12 -11.38
CA GLU A 140 17.00 22.03 -10.63
C GLU A 140 16.20 20.73 -10.72
N PRO A 141 16.59 19.81 -11.63
CA PRO A 141 15.81 18.61 -11.91
C PRO A 141 15.57 17.72 -10.69
N ALA A 142 16.59 17.49 -9.85
CA ALA A 142 16.48 16.59 -8.70
C ALA A 142 15.53 17.12 -7.62
N ALA A 143 15.64 18.41 -7.28
CA ALA A 143 14.74 19.06 -6.33
C ALA A 143 13.31 19.12 -6.86
N SER A 144 13.14 19.31 -8.18
CA SER A 144 11.83 19.31 -8.83
C SER A 144 11.08 17.99 -8.68
N VAL A 145 11.76 16.84 -8.81
CA VAL A 145 11.13 15.51 -8.61
C VAL A 145 10.59 15.33 -7.20
N GLU A 146 11.40 15.68 -6.19
CA GLU A 146 11.00 15.54 -4.79
C GLU A 146 9.89 16.53 -4.44
N ALA A 147 9.97 17.76 -4.96
CA ALA A 147 8.93 18.77 -4.74
C ALA A 147 7.59 18.35 -5.35
N LEU A 148 7.59 17.78 -6.56
CA LEU A 148 6.41 17.20 -7.19
C LEU A 148 5.81 16.07 -6.33
N ASP A 149 6.63 15.21 -5.73
CA ASP A 149 6.12 14.10 -4.91
C ASP A 149 5.52 14.60 -3.59
N GLU A 150 6.10 15.61 -2.95
CA GLU A 150 5.51 16.23 -1.76
C GLU A 150 4.18 16.94 -2.09
N LEU A 151 4.12 17.72 -3.18
CA LEU A 151 2.87 18.32 -3.66
C LEU A 151 1.80 17.27 -3.96
N ARG A 152 2.18 16.13 -4.58
CA ARG A 152 1.25 15.02 -4.83
C ARG A 152 0.69 14.48 -3.52
N ARG A 153 1.52 14.30 -2.49
CA ARG A 153 1.10 13.82 -1.17
C ARG A 153 0.16 14.81 -0.48
N ILE A 154 0.42 16.11 -0.60
CA ILE A 154 -0.48 17.16 -0.10
C ILE A 154 -1.84 17.04 -0.80
N ALA A 155 -1.85 17.02 -2.14
CA ALA A 155 -3.08 16.90 -2.93
C ALA A 155 -3.86 15.62 -2.62
N GLU A 156 -3.18 14.49 -2.40
CA GLU A 156 -3.81 13.23 -1.95
C GLU A 156 -4.48 13.39 -0.57
N ARG A 157 -3.78 14.00 0.39
CA ARG A 157 -4.31 14.22 1.75
C ARG A 157 -5.52 15.15 1.75
N GLU A 158 -5.49 16.19 0.93
CA GLU A 158 -6.60 17.14 0.75
C GLU A 158 -7.73 16.60 -0.13
N LYS A 159 -7.55 15.41 -0.72
CA LYS A 159 -8.46 14.80 -1.68
C LYS A 159 -8.71 15.66 -2.92
N ASN A 160 -7.73 16.49 -3.29
CA ASN A 160 -7.73 17.19 -4.56
C ASN A 160 -7.24 16.24 -5.67
N TRP A 161 -8.10 15.32 -6.08
CA TRP A 161 -7.72 14.23 -7.01
C TRP A 161 -7.28 14.75 -8.37
N SER A 162 -7.86 15.83 -8.87
CA SER A 162 -7.43 16.48 -10.12
C SER A 162 -5.96 16.88 -10.07
N ARG A 163 -5.55 17.57 -9.00
CA ARG A 163 -4.16 17.99 -8.81
C ARG A 163 -3.24 16.81 -8.55
N ALA A 164 -3.69 15.83 -7.76
CA ALA A 164 -2.93 14.60 -7.50
C ALA A 164 -2.66 13.81 -8.79
N ILE A 165 -3.65 13.70 -9.69
CA ILE A 165 -3.51 13.06 -11.01
C ILE A 165 -2.49 13.81 -11.87
N GLU A 166 -2.60 15.14 -11.95
CA GLU A 166 -1.67 15.96 -12.73
C GLU A 166 -0.21 15.74 -12.27
N LEU A 167 0.03 15.86 -10.97
CA LEU A 167 1.36 15.73 -10.36
C LEU A 167 1.91 14.31 -10.49
N ALA A 168 1.09 13.28 -10.19
CA ALA A 168 1.51 11.89 -10.30
C ALA A 168 1.75 11.47 -11.76
N SER A 169 0.99 12.01 -12.72
CA SER A 169 1.21 11.74 -14.14
C SER A 169 2.55 12.29 -14.64
N ARG A 170 2.95 13.48 -14.16
CA ARG A 170 4.27 14.07 -14.45
C ARG A 170 5.41 13.25 -13.83
N LEU A 171 5.19 12.68 -12.65
CA LEU A 171 6.18 11.86 -11.94
C LEU A 171 6.32 10.44 -12.46
N LEU A 172 5.27 9.87 -13.06
CA LEU A 172 5.20 8.46 -13.43
C LEU A 172 6.40 7.95 -14.25
N PRO A 173 6.95 8.70 -15.25
CA PRO A 173 8.12 8.25 -16.00
C PRO A 173 9.38 8.04 -15.14
N GLN A 174 9.52 8.81 -14.05
CA GLN A 174 10.67 8.77 -13.15
C GLN A 174 10.40 7.90 -11.92
N ARG A 175 9.13 7.72 -11.55
CA ARG A 175 8.68 6.94 -10.39
C ARG A 175 7.58 5.95 -10.80
N PRO A 176 7.91 4.86 -11.54
CA PRO A 176 6.92 3.89 -12.02
C PRO A 176 6.10 3.21 -10.90
N GLN A 177 6.63 3.17 -9.67
CA GLN A 177 5.91 2.66 -8.50
C GLN A 177 4.63 3.45 -8.17
N LEU A 178 4.48 4.68 -8.66
CA LEU A 178 3.27 5.50 -8.46
C LEU A 178 2.08 5.03 -9.32
N LYS A 179 2.30 4.11 -10.27
CA LYS A 179 1.28 3.56 -11.17
C LYS A 179 0.01 3.16 -10.42
N THR A 180 0.14 2.41 -9.32
CA THR A 180 -0.98 1.91 -8.51
C THR A 180 -1.76 3.04 -7.84
N GLY A 181 -1.06 4.06 -7.32
CA GLY A 181 -1.67 5.24 -6.69
C GLY A 181 -2.41 6.09 -7.73
N LEU A 182 -1.77 6.35 -8.88
CA LEU A 182 -2.37 7.13 -9.96
C LEU A 182 -3.66 6.50 -10.49
N ALA A 183 -3.68 5.19 -10.73
CA ALA A 183 -4.90 4.49 -11.15
C ALA A 183 -6.03 4.65 -10.10
N ASN A 184 -5.69 4.64 -8.81
CA ASN A 184 -6.65 4.86 -7.75
C ASN A 184 -7.11 6.33 -7.64
N TYR A 185 -6.29 7.33 -7.96
CA TYR A 185 -6.75 8.72 -8.01
C TYR A 185 -7.81 8.92 -9.10
N PHE A 186 -7.63 8.27 -10.26
CA PHE A 186 -8.67 8.23 -11.28
C PHE A 186 -9.95 7.56 -10.76
N CYS A 187 -9.84 6.50 -9.95
CA CYS A 187 -11.01 5.86 -9.33
C CYS A 187 -11.70 6.78 -8.31
N GLU A 188 -10.96 7.52 -7.48
CA GLU A 188 -11.54 8.49 -6.54
C GLU A 188 -12.30 9.60 -7.29
N LEU A 189 -11.67 10.19 -8.31
CA LEU A 189 -12.31 11.21 -9.13
C LEU A 189 -13.52 10.65 -9.90
N ALA A 190 -13.44 9.42 -10.40
CA ALA A 190 -14.57 8.73 -11.03
C ALA A 190 -15.73 8.54 -10.05
N GLN A 191 -15.44 8.22 -8.78
CA GLN A 191 -16.45 8.06 -7.74
C GLN A 191 -17.15 9.39 -7.42
N GLU A 192 -16.41 10.51 -7.37
CA GLU A 192 -16.99 11.84 -7.23
C GLU A 192 -17.92 12.18 -8.40
N LYS A 193 -17.48 11.91 -9.63
CA LYS A 193 -18.28 12.13 -10.84
C LYS A 193 -19.53 11.27 -10.90
N THR A 194 -19.45 10.03 -10.44
CA THR A 194 -20.62 9.15 -10.28
C THR A 194 -21.65 9.74 -9.31
N ARG A 195 -21.22 10.31 -8.18
CA ARG A 195 -22.13 10.96 -7.21
C ARG A 195 -22.83 12.18 -7.81
N LEU A 196 -22.18 12.88 -8.73
CA LEU A 196 -22.75 14.02 -9.46
C LEU A 196 -23.63 13.59 -10.65
N GLY A 197 -23.70 12.30 -10.97
CA GLY A 197 -24.44 11.78 -12.13
C GLY A 197 -23.71 11.95 -13.47
N GLU A 198 -22.44 12.34 -13.47
CA GLU A 198 -21.63 12.58 -14.67
C GLU A 198 -21.05 11.28 -15.24
N GLN A 199 -21.90 10.43 -15.84
CA GLN A 199 -21.51 9.07 -16.21
C GLN A 199 -20.52 8.94 -17.36
N SER A 200 -20.54 9.86 -18.32
CA SER A 200 -19.54 9.91 -19.39
C SER A 200 -18.16 10.14 -18.80
N ALA A 201 -18.04 11.13 -17.91
CA ALA A 201 -16.81 11.44 -17.20
C ALA A 201 -16.33 10.27 -16.34
N THR A 202 -17.22 9.63 -15.55
CA THR A 202 -16.88 8.41 -14.79
C THR A 202 -16.25 7.36 -15.68
N HIS A 203 -16.86 7.07 -16.83
CA HIS A 203 -16.37 6.03 -17.72
C HIS A 203 -15.02 6.36 -18.38
N GLU A 204 -14.81 7.62 -18.76
CA GLU A 204 -13.51 8.07 -19.27
C GLU A 204 -12.41 7.95 -18.20
N LEU A 205 -12.69 8.36 -16.97
CA LEU A 205 -11.76 8.25 -15.85
C LEU A 205 -11.42 6.79 -15.53
N LEU A 206 -12.40 5.89 -15.54
CA LEU A 206 -12.16 4.46 -15.34
C LEU A 206 -11.34 3.83 -16.48
N ARG A 207 -11.56 4.28 -17.72
CA ARG A 207 -10.75 3.88 -18.87
C ARG A 207 -9.30 4.32 -18.68
N GLU A 208 -9.07 5.55 -18.23
CA GLU A 208 -7.74 6.05 -17.91
C GLU A 208 -7.08 5.28 -16.76
N ALA A 209 -7.83 4.98 -15.69
CA ALA A 209 -7.35 4.15 -14.58
C ALA A 209 -6.83 2.79 -15.07
N LEU A 210 -7.59 2.11 -15.95
CA LEU A 210 -7.23 0.80 -16.52
C LEU A 210 -6.14 0.90 -17.61
N ARG A 211 -6.01 2.04 -18.29
CA ARG A 211 -4.89 2.31 -19.19
C ARG A 211 -3.58 2.42 -18.41
N ILE A 212 -3.61 3.09 -17.25
CA ILE A 212 -2.48 3.18 -16.34
C ILE A 212 -2.20 1.81 -15.72
N ASP A 213 -3.20 1.18 -15.10
CA ASP A 213 -3.08 -0.13 -14.47
C ASP A 213 -4.25 -1.07 -14.82
N ARG A 214 -3.99 -1.96 -15.79
CA ARG A 214 -4.97 -2.94 -16.28
C ARG A 214 -5.51 -3.87 -15.20
N ASN A 215 -4.71 -4.12 -14.15
CA ASN A 215 -5.06 -5.03 -13.06
C ASN A 215 -5.61 -4.29 -11.83
N CYS A 216 -6.03 -3.03 -11.98
CA CYS A 216 -6.60 -2.28 -10.88
C CYS A 216 -8.01 -2.81 -10.56
N VAL A 217 -8.09 -3.69 -9.56
CA VAL A 217 -9.32 -4.36 -9.13
C VAL A 217 -10.44 -3.35 -8.83
N ARG A 218 -10.12 -2.24 -8.14
CA ARG A 218 -11.09 -1.16 -7.88
C ARG A 218 -11.70 -0.62 -9.17
N ALA A 219 -10.87 -0.31 -10.16
CA ALA A 219 -11.33 0.22 -11.44
C ALA A 219 -12.19 -0.81 -12.20
N LEU A 220 -11.82 -2.09 -12.16
CA LEU A 220 -12.61 -3.18 -12.76
C LEU A 220 -13.99 -3.33 -12.09
N LEU A 221 -14.05 -3.31 -10.75
CA LEU A 221 -15.31 -3.35 -9.99
C LEU A 221 -16.19 -2.14 -10.30
N MET A 222 -15.62 -0.94 -10.34
CA MET A 222 -16.35 0.28 -10.68
C MET A 222 -16.83 0.28 -12.14
N ARG A 223 -16.05 -0.29 -13.06
CA ARG A 223 -16.45 -0.47 -14.46
C ARG A 223 -17.66 -1.41 -14.56
N LEU A 224 -17.61 -2.55 -13.87
CA LEU A 224 -18.72 -3.49 -13.80
C LEU A 224 -20.00 -2.83 -13.24
N ASP A 225 -19.87 -2.04 -12.17
CA ASP A 225 -21.00 -1.31 -11.57
C ASP A 225 -21.63 -0.34 -12.59
N CYS A 226 -20.82 0.32 -13.43
CA CYS A 226 -21.30 1.17 -14.52
C CYS A 226 -21.98 0.37 -15.65
N GLU A 227 -21.41 -0.76 -16.05
CA GLU A 227 -21.96 -1.64 -17.10
C GLU A 227 -23.33 -2.19 -16.70
N LEU A 228 -23.46 -2.67 -15.47
CA LEU A 228 -24.74 -3.14 -14.91
C LEU A 228 -25.76 -2.00 -14.80
N TRP A 229 -25.35 -0.82 -14.34
CA TRP A 229 -26.24 0.34 -14.28
C TRP A 229 -26.79 0.71 -15.66
N ARG A 230 -25.96 0.62 -16.72
CA ARG A 230 -26.37 0.89 -18.11
C ARG A 230 -27.21 -0.22 -18.74
N GLY A 231 -27.27 -1.40 -18.10
CA GLY A 231 -27.89 -2.59 -18.66
C GLY A 231 -27.06 -3.27 -19.76
N ASP A 232 -25.77 -2.96 -19.90
CA ASP A 232 -24.87 -3.64 -20.82
C ASP A 232 -24.43 -4.99 -20.22
N LEU A 233 -25.33 -5.96 -20.29
CA LEU A 233 -25.14 -7.28 -19.68
C LEU A 233 -23.97 -8.05 -20.31
N ALA A 234 -23.73 -7.86 -21.61
CA ALA A 234 -22.63 -8.52 -22.30
C ALA A 234 -21.27 -8.04 -21.79
N ALA A 235 -21.10 -6.71 -21.66
CA ALA A 235 -19.91 -6.12 -21.07
C ALA A 235 -19.76 -6.52 -19.60
N ALA A 236 -20.85 -6.47 -18.82
CA ALA A 236 -20.85 -6.84 -17.40
C ALA A 236 -20.39 -8.30 -17.18
N ILE A 237 -20.93 -9.25 -17.94
CA ILE A 237 -20.52 -10.67 -17.86
C ILE A 237 -19.04 -10.84 -18.22
N SER A 238 -18.56 -10.12 -19.25
CA SER A 238 -17.15 -10.12 -19.62
C SER A 238 -16.26 -9.58 -18.50
N SER A 239 -16.63 -8.45 -17.90
CA SER A 239 -15.91 -7.84 -16.77
C SER A 239 -15.90 -8.72 -15.53
N MET A 240 -17.03 -9.36 -15.21
CA MET A 240 -17.11 -10.34 -14.12
C MET A 240 -16.17 -11.52 -14.35
N ARG A 241 -16.15 -12.07 -15.57
CA ARG A 241 -15.23 -13.14 -15.94
C ARG A 241 -13.77 -12.71 -15.83
N GLU A 242 -13.42 -11.54 -16.34
CA GLU A 242 -12.06 -10.97 -16.21
C GLU A 242 -11.65 -10.89 -14.74
N LEU A 243 -12.50 -10.34 -13.88
CA LEU A 243 -12.21 -10.17 -12.45
C LEU A 243 -12.08 -11.51 -11.73
N LEU A 244 -13.00 -12.45 -11.97
CA LEU A 244 -12.99 -13.75 -11.33
C LEU A 244 -11.82 -14.63 -11.79
N VAL A 245 -11.33 -14.47 -13.02
CA VAL A 245 -10.15 -15.18 -13.50
C VAL A 245 -8.87 -14.57 -12.92
N ALA A 246 -8.70 -13.24 -13.04
CA ALA A 246 -7.45 -12.57 -12.69
C ALA A 246 -7.31 -12.30 -11.17
N HIS A 247 -8.43 -12.15 -10.46
CA HIS A 247 -8.48 -11.63 -9.10
C HIS A 247 -9.45 -12.43 -8.21
N GLN A 248 -9.32 -13.76 -8.21
CA GLN A 248 -10.19 -14.69 -7.46
C GLN A 248 -10.41 -14.30 -6.00
N GLY A 249 -9.41 -13.72 -5.32
CA GLY A 249 -9.55 -13.31 -3.92
C GLY A 249 -10.56 -12.19 -3.69
N PHE A 250 -10.84 -11.37 -4.70
CA PHE A 250 -11.81 -10.29 -4.63
C PHE A 250 -13.20 -10.69 -5.13
N ALA A 251 -13.47 -11.98 -5.35
CA ALA A 251 -14.79 -12.44 -5.79
C ALA A 251 -15.92 -12.08 -4.80
N GLY A 252 -15.60 -11.96 -3.51
CA GLY A 252 -16.54 -11.45 -2.51
C GLY A 252 -17.01 -10.02 -2.79
N GLU A 253 -16.18 -9.18 -3.41
CA GLU A 253 -16.50 -7.78 -3.73
C GLU A 253 -17.49 -7.63 -4.89
N LEU A 254 -17.73 -8.70 -5.65
CA LEU A 254 -18.77 -8.69 -6.69
C LEU A 254 -20.17 -8.74 -6.06
N LEU A 255 -20.33 -9.38 -4.90
CA LEU A 255 -21.64 -9.61 -4.29
C LEU A 255 -22.43 -8.32 -4.05
N PRO A 256 -21.88 -7.28 -3.40
CA PRO A 256 -22.62 -6.05 -3.16
C PRO A 256 -23.06 -5.37 -4.46
N ILE A 257 -22.24 -5.46 -5.51
CA ILE A 257 -22.54 -4.85 -6.82
C ILE A 257 -23.70 -5.60 -7.49
N LEU A 258 -23.63 -6.93 -7.57
CA LEU A 258 -24.68 -7.76 -8.17
C LEU A 258 -26.01 -7.65 -7.40
N ARG A 259 -25.96 -7.60 -6.06
CA ARG A 259 -27.16 -7.37 -5.22
C ARG A 259 -27.79 -6.01 -5.50
N ARG A 260 -26.99 -4.95 -5.58
CA ARG A 260 -27.46 -3.59 -5.82
C ARG A 260 -28.24 -3.47 -7.13
N HIS A 261 -27.79 -4.18 -8.17
CA HIS A 261 -28.42 -4.18 -9.49
C HIS A 261 -29.44 -5.30 -9.69
N ASN A 262 -29.81 -6.03 -8.63
CA ASN A 262 -30.70 -7.18 -8.70
C ASN A 262 -30.28 -8.21 -9.78
N SER A 263 -28.99 -8.34 -10.03
CA SER A 263 -28.46 -9.11 -11.17
C SER A 263 -28.71 -10.61 -11.05
N PHE A 264 -29.02 -11.10 -9.85
CA PHE A 264 -29.40 -12.50 -9.65
C PHE A 264 -30.79 -12.84 -10.19
N ALA A 265 -31.66 -11.84 -10.39
CA ALA A 265 -32.92 -12.04 -11.11
C ALA A 265 -32.73 -12.04 -12.64
N THR A 266 -31.53 -11.74 -13.13
CA THR A 266 -31.22 -11.63 -14.56
C THR A 266 -30.64 -12.96 -15.08
N PRO A 267 -31.38 -13.72 -15.93
CA PRO A 267 -30.97 -15.05 -16.37
C PRO A 267 -29.62 -15.09 -17.10
N GLU A 268 -29.28 -14.04 -17.84
CA GLU A 268 -28.04 -13.91 -18.60
C GLU A 268 -26.82 -13.82 -17.67
N VAL A 269 -26.92 -13.05 -16.59
CA VAL A 269 -25.84 -12.92 -15.61
C VAL A 269 -25.63 -14.25 -14.88
N LEU A 270 -26.71 -14.92 -14.47
CA LEU A 270 -26.63 -16.26 -13.89
C LEU A 270 -26.06 -17.29 -14.88
N ALA A 271 -26.44 -17.21 -16.16
CA ALA A 271 -25.87 -18.07 -17.20
C ALA A 271 -24.37 -17.84 -17.38
N GLY A 272 -23.91 -16.59 -17.35
CA GLY A 272 -22.49 -16.24 -17.40
C GLY A 272 -21.71 -16.81 -16.21
N LEU A 273 -22.24 -16.68 -14.98
CA LEU A 273 -21.63 -17.27 -13.78
C LEU A 273 -21.59 -18.80 -13.83
N ARG A 274 -22.64 -19.45 -14.34
CA ARG A 274 -22.67 -20.91 -14.55
C ARG A 274 -21.61 -21.36 -15.53
N ALA A 275 -21.55 -20.72 -16.70
CA ALA A 275 -20.56 -21.05 -17.72
C ALA A 275 -19.14 -20.92 -17.16
N LEU A 276 -18.88 -19.84 -16.41
CA LEU A 276 -17.58 -19.65 -15.77
C LEU A 276 -17.27 -20.74 -14.73
N ALA A 277 -18.24 -21.11 -13.91
CA ALA A 277 -18.06 -22.16 -12.92
C ALA A 277 -17.89 -23.55 -13.56
N ASP A 278 -18.42 -23.78 -14.75
CA ASP A 278 -18.26 -25.05 -15.48
C ASP A 278 -16.93 -25.13 -16.23
N GLU A 279 -16.39 -23.99 -16.69
CA GLU A 279 -15.11 -23.93 -17.39
C GLU A 279 -13.90 -24.05 -16.45
N GLN A 280 -14.01 -23.60 -15.19
CA GLN A 280 -12.89 -23.53 -14.26
C GLN A 280 -13.32 -23.55 -12.79
N GLU A 281 -12.35 -23.71 -11.88
CA GLU A 281 -12.60 -23.52 -10.46
C GLU A 281 -12.94 -22.05 -10.16
N VAL A 282 -14.01 -21.85 -9.39
CA VAL A 282 -14.47 -20.53 -8.93
C VAL A 282 -14.46 -20.45 -7.39
N PRO A 283 -14.33 -19.25 -6.82
CA PRO A 283 -14.39 -19.05 -5.37
C PRO A 283 -15.72 -19.50 -4.75
N SER A 284 -15.69 -19.88 -3.46
CA SER A 284 -16.88 -20.35 -2.73
C SER A 284 -18.03 -19.35 -2.73
N SER A 285 -17.74 -18.05 -2.78
CA SER A 285 -18.75 -17.00 -2.86
C SER A 285 -19.55 -17.09 -4.17
N VAL A 286 -18.92 -17.44 -5.29
CA VAL A 286 -19.60 -17.64 -6.58
C VAL A 286 -20.47 -18.90 -6.54
N LEU A 287 -19.97 -19.99 -5.95
CA LEU A 287 -20.74 -21.22 -5.78
C LEU A 287 -21.96 -21.01 -4.87
N ALA A 288 -21.82 -20.22 -3.81
CA ALA A 288 -22.94 -19.83 -2.95
C ALA A 288 -24.00 -19.02 -3.70
N MET A 289 -23.58 -18.05 -4.54
CA MET A 289 -24.50 -17.30 -5.40
C MET A 289 -25.33 -18.24 -6.31
N LEU A 290 -24.66 -19.20 -6.94
CA LEU A 290 -25.32 -20.17 -7.81
C LEU A 290 -26.22 -21.12 -7.01
N ALA A 291 -25.78 -21.56 -5.83
CA ALA A 291 -26.61 -22.39 -4.95
C ALA A 291 -27.89 -21.68 -4.48
N GLU A 292 -27.85 -20.36 -4.28
CA GLU A 292 -29.02 -19.57 -3.86
C GLU A 292 -29.99 -19.27 -5.00
N ASN A 293 -29.50 -19.06 -6.22
CA ASN A 293 -30.29 -18.44 -7.30
C ASN A 293 -30.46 -19.32 -8.55
N ASP A 294 -29.64 -20.36 -8.73
CA ASP A 294 -29.76 -21.26 -9.88
C ASP A 294 -30.73 -22.41 -9.59
N ALA A 295 -31.35 -22.94 -10.65
CA ALA A 295 -32.28 -24.06 -10.54
C ALA A 295 -31.61 -25.34 -10.01
N ASP A 296 -30.32 -25.55 -10.32
CA ASP A 296 -29.55 -26.72 -9.88
C ASP A 296 -28.81 -26.45 -8.55
N SER A 297 -29.54 -25.93 -7.56
CA SER A 297 -29.01 -25.54 -6.25
C SER A 297 -28.17 -26.64 -5.60
N MET A 298 -28.62 -27.89 -5.71
CA MET A 298 -27.99 -29.07 -5.11
C MET A 298 -26.58 -29.28 -5.67
N ARG A 299 -26.41 -29.28 -7.00
CA ARG A 299 -25.10 -29.40 -7.65
C ARG A 299 -24.11 -28.35 -7.15
N TRP A 300 -24.54 -27.10 -7.00
CA TRP A 300 -23.67 -26.01 -6.54
C TRP A 300 -23.27 -26.18 -5.07
N ARG A 301 -24.19 -26.66 -4.20
CA ARG A 301 -23.88 -27.00 -2.80
C ARG A 301 -22.86 -28.14 -2.69
N GLU A 302 -23.00 -29.19 -3.50
CA GLU A 302 -22.03 -30.30 -3.52
C GLU A 302 -20.64 -29.82 -3.97
N ARG A 303 -20.58 -29.03 -5.05
CA ARG A 303 -19.31 -28.45 -5.52
C ARG A 303 -18.67 -27.56 -4.49
N MET A 304 -19.47 -26.77 -3.78
CA MET A 304 -19.01 -25.91 -2.69
C MET A 304 -18.44 -26.72 -1.53
N GLN A 305 -19.13 -27.78 -1.12
CA GLN A 305 -18.64 -28.69 -0.09
C GLN A 305 -17.34 -29.37 -0.51
N ALA A 306 -17.26 -29.89 -1.73
CA ALA A 306 -16.05 -30.52 -2.26
C ALA A 306 -14.87 -29.53 -2.27
N ARG A 307 -15.11 -28.28 -2.70
CA ARG A 307 -14.10 -27.22 -2.66
C ARG A 307 -13.64 -26.93 -1.23
N LEU A 308 -14.57 -26.80 -0.28
CA LEU A 308 -14.23 -26.50 1.11
C LEU A 308 -13.43 -27.63 1.77
N GLN A 309 -13.71 -28.89 1.41
CA GLN A 309 -12.93 -30.06 1.84
C GLN A 309 -11.51 -30.05 1.29
N GLN A 310 -11.32 -29.60 0.04
CA GLN A 310 -10.01 -29.51 -0.60
C GLN A 310 -9.22 -28.27 -0.17
N GLN A 311 -9.90 -27.13 0.00
CA GLN A 311 -9.31 -25.83 0.34
C GLN A 311 -10.13 -25.16 1.45
N PRO A 312 -9.91 -25.54 2.73
CA PRO A 312 -10.59 -24.93 3.86
C PRO A 312 -10.31 -23.42 3.96
N SER A 313 -11.37 -22.63 4.06
CA SER A 313 -11.28 -21.18 4.26
C SER A 313 -12.42 -20.69 5.14
N TRP A 314 -12.18 -19.63 5.91
CA TRP A 314 -13.25 -19.02 6.71
C TRP A 314 -14.37 -18.49 5.82
N GLN A 315 -14.02 -17.77 4.76
CA GLN A 315 -15.02 -17.26 3.82
C GLN A 315 -15.85 -18.40 3.20
N GLY A 316 -15.19 -19.47 2.72
CA GLY A 316 -15.91 -20.61 2.14
C GLY A 316 -16.79 -21.36 3.12
N LEU A 317 -16.36 -21.52 4.39
CA LEU A 317 -17.20 -22.09 5.44
C LEU A 317 -18.43 -21.23 5.70
N MET A 318 -18.26 -19.91 5.75
CA MET A 318 -19.36 -18.98 6.02
C MET A 318 -20.34 -18.88 4.88
N ASP A 319 -19.85 -18.85 3.64
CA ASP A 319 -20.68 -18.94 2.45
C ASP A 319 -21.49 -20.26 2.49
N PHE A 320 -20.90 -21.38 2.94
CA PHE A 320 -21.57 -22.68 2.97
C PHE A 320 -22.65 -22.73 4.06
N VAL A 321 -22.32 -22.24 5.26
CA VAL A 321 -23.27 -22.09 6.38
C VAL A 321 -24.41 -21.12 6.02
N ALA A 322 -24.15 -20.10 5.20
CA ALA A 322 -25.18 -19.23 4.67
C ALA A 322 -26.11 -19.99 3.71
N ALA A 323 -25.54 -20.73 2.75
CA ALA A 323 -26.28 -21.48 1.73
C ALA A 323 -27.11 -22.67 2.25
N LEU A 324 -26.70 -23.29 3.37
CA LEU A 324 -27.44 -24.40 3.99
C LEU A 324 -28.80 -24.01 4.59
N GLY A 325 -29.04 -22.71 4.80
CA GLY A 325 -30.16 -22.19 5.59
C GLY A 325 -31.58 -22.32 5.03
N ALA A 326 -31.85 -23.26 4.13
CA ALA A 326 -33.15 -23.42 3.47
C ALA A 326 -33.66 -24.87 3.38
N ASP A 327 -32.91 -25.88 3.79
CA ASP A 327 -33.45 -27.25 3.84
C ASP A 327 -34.27 -27.46 5.11
N LYS A 328 -35.53 -27.85 4.92
CA LYS A 328 -36.54 -28.05 5.99
C LYS A 328 -36.22 -29.23 6.92
N ASP A 329 -35.21 -30.02 6.58
CA ASP A 329 -34.81 -31.23 7.30
C ASP A 329 -33.60 -31.01 8.23
N ASP A 330 -33.14 -29.76 8.38
CA ASP A 330 -31.93 -29.48 9.14
C ASP A 330 -32.12 -29.67 10.65
N VAL A 331 -31.17 -30.40 11.26
CA VAL A 331 -31.18 -30.82 12.66
C VAL A 331 -31.24 -29.57 13.55
N GLU A 332 -32.19 -29.52 14.49
CA GLU A 332 -32.44 -28.39 15.39
C GLU A 332 -31.17 -27.80 16.02
N SER A 333 -30.16 -28.64 16.28
CA SER A 333 -28.82 -28.24 16.74
C SER A 333 -28.06 -27.31 15.80
N PHE A 334 -28.07 -27.53 14.47
CA PHE A 334 -27.37 -26.66 13.50
C PHE A 334 -28.05 -25.30 13.38
N SER A 335 -29.38 -25.28 13.40
CA SER A 335 -30.15 -24.02 13.40
C SER A 335 -29.78 -23.11 14.57
N ARG A 336 -29.44 -23.70 15.74
CA ARG A 336 -29.02 -22.97 16.95
C ARG A 336 -27.55 -22.55 16.92
N THR A 337 -26.66 -23.32 16.27
CA THR A 337 -25.22 -22.99 16.18
C THR A 337 -24.88 -22.04 15.05
N ARG A 338 -25.65 -22.05 13.95
CA ARG A 338 -25.49 -21.16 12.80
C ARG A 338 -25.35 -19.67 13.16
N PRO A 339 -26.24 -19.05 13.96
CA PRO A 339 -26.09 -17.64 14.33
C PRO A 339 -24.84 -17.38 15.19
N LEU A 340 -24.37 -18.35 15.99
CA LEU A 340 -23.13 -18.23 16.74
C LEU A 340 -21.91 -18.21 15.82
N LEU A 341 -21.87 -19.10 14.82
CA LEU A 341 -20.80 -19.13 13.82
C LEU A 341 -20.77 -17.83 13.00
N LEU A 342 -21.93 -17.36 12.56
CA LEU A 342 -22.06 -16.07 11.85
C LEU A 342 -21.62 -14.89 12.73
N GLY A 343 -21.98 -14.90 14.02
CA GLY A 343 -21.58 -13.86 14.98
C GLY A 343 -20.06 -13.83 15.22
N LEU A 344 -19.44 -15.00 15.42
CA LEU A 344 -17.99 -15.12 15.59
C LEU A 344 -17.24 -14.66 14.34
N TYR A 345 -17.69 -15.09 13.16
CA TYR A 345 -17.10 -14.64 11.90
C TYR A 345 -17.30 -13.14 11.66
N GLY A 346 -18.46 -12.61 12.03
CA GLY A 346 -18.75 -11.18 11.96
C GLY A 346 -17.78 -10.35 12.82
N ALA A 347 -17.26 -10.89 13.92
CA ALA A 347 -16.28 -10.20 14.76
C ALA A 347 -14.83 -10.28 14.24
N MET A 348 -14.54 -11.19 13.31
CA MET A 348 -13.19 -11.39 12.76
C MET A 348 -12.87 -10.36 11.66
N PRO A 349 -11.59 -9.97 11.50
CA PRO A 349 -11.17 -9.22 10.33
C PRO A 349 -11.30 -10.08 9.07
N HIS A 350 -11.76 -9.48 7.98
CA HIS A 350 -11.91 -10.13 6.67
C HIS A 350 -10.82 -9.68 5.70
N TYR A 351 -10.13 -8.58 6.00
CA TYR A 351 -9.08 -8.02 5.17
C TYR A 351 -7.82 -7.73 5.99
N ARG A 352 -6.67 -7.81 5.33
CA ARG A 352 -5.36 -7.50 5.93
C ARG A 352 -4.47 -6.75 4.94
N CYS A 353 -3.81 -5.71 5.42
CA CYS A 353 -2.75 -5.02 4.70
C CYS A 353 -1.48 -5.86 4.68
N GLY A 354 -0.98 -6.19 3.48
CA GLY A 354 0.29 -6.88 3.29
C GLY A 354 1.52 -6.02 3.60
N ASN A 355 1.36 -4.70 3.70
CA ASN A 355 2.46 -3.76 3.97
C ASN A 355 2.68 -3.49 5.47
N CYS A 356 1.62 -3.18 6.23
CA CYS A 356 1.73 -2.82 7.65
C CYS A 356 0.99 -3.74 8.61
N GLY A 357 0.26 -4.75 8.11
CA GLY A 357 -0.49 -5.68 8.95
C GLY A 357 -1.83 -5.17 9.50
N PHE A 358 -2.24 -3.93 9.18
CA PHE A 358 -3.59 -3.43 9.47
C PHE A 358 -4.65 -4.46 9.08
N ALA A 359 -5.57 -4.77 9.98
CA ALA A 359 -6.63 -5.75 9.74
C ALA A 359 -7.99 -5.09 9.99
N GLY A 360 -8.94 -5.31 9.07
CA GLY A 360 -10.24 -4.67 9.08
C GLY A 360 -11.35 -5.61 8.62
N ARG A 361 -12.59 -5.20 8.88
CA ARG A 361 -13.80 -5.93 8.46
C ARG A 361 -14.33 -5.49 7.10
N GLU A 362 -13.94 -4.31 6.65
CA GLU A 362 -14.34 -3.74 5.37
C GLU A 362 -13.12 -3.55 4.46
N MET A 363 -13.38 -3.57 3.16
CA MET A 363 -12.36 -3.34 2.16
C MET A 363 -12.01 -1.84 2.12
N HIS A 364 -10.73 -1.53 2.33
CA HIS A 364 -10.19 -0.19 2.13
C HIS A 364 -9.16 -0.24 0.98
N TRP A 365 -9.40 0.55 -0.08
CA TRP A 365 -8.49 0.64 -1.22
C TRP A 365 -7.17 1.36 -0.86
N GLN A 366 -7.25 2.33 0.05
CA GLN A 366 -6.11 2.94 0.70
C GLN A 366 -6.02 2.46 2.15
N CYS A 367 -4.86 1.93 2.55
CA CYS A 367 -4.69 1.42 3.90
C CYS A 367 -4.76 2.55 4.95
N PRO A 368 -5.64 2.47 5.96
CA PRO A 368 -5.69 3.48 7.03
C PRO A 368 -4.42 3.58 7.88
N GLY A 369 -3.62 2.51 7.94
CA GLY A 369 -2.40 2.47 8.75
C GLY A 369 -1.16 3.01 8.04
N CYS A 370 -0.92 2.61 6.79
CA CYS A 370 0.30 2.99 6.05
C CYS A 370 0.04 3.80 4.78
N HIS A 371 -1.22 4.14 4.49
CA HIS A 371 -1.65 4.90 3.31
C HIS A 371 -1.30 4.28 1.95
N ALA A 372 -0.79 3.05 1.93
CA ALA A 372 -0.49 2.34 0.69
C ALA A 372 -1.76 1.89 -0.04
N TRP A 373 -1.84 2.24 -1.33
CA TRP A 373 -2.90 1.83 -2.24
C TRP A 373 -2.80 0.35 -2.62
N ASN A 374 -3.96 -0.32 -2.75
CA ASN A 374 -4.10 -1.73 -3.13
C ASN A 374 -3.23 -2.70 -2.31
N SER A 375 -2.94 -2.35 -1.06
CA SER A 375 -2.12 -3.17 -0.15
C SER A 375 -2.97 -4.09 0.74
N ILE A 376 -4.27 -3.82 0.83
CA ILE A 376 -5.23 -4.61 1.63
C ILE A 376 -5.82 -5.70 0.75
N MET A 377 -5.76 -6.94 1.25
CA MET A 377 -6.24 -8.13 0.55
C MET A 377 -7.23 -8.90 1.44
N PRO A 378 -8.24 -9.57 0.84
CA PRO A 378 -9.10 -10.49 1.56
C PRO A 378 -8.31 -11.64 2.19
N ILE A 379 -8.68 -12.03 3.41
CA ILE A 379 -8.04 -13.13 4.15
C ILE A 379 -8.61 -14.46 3.64
N GLN A 380 -7.80 -15.21 2.89
CA GLN A 380 -8.25 -16.46 2.26
C GLN A 380 -8.05 -17.72 3.12
N ALA A 381 -6.98 -17.79 3.92
CA ALA A 381 -6.69 -18.94 4.76
C ALA A 381 -7.07 -18.68 6.22
N PRO A 382 -7.45 -19.71 7.00
CA PRO A 382 -7.45 -19.58 8.45
C PRO A 382 -6.05 -19.16 8.89
N LEU A 383 -5.96 -18.15 9.75
CA LEU A 383 -4.72 -17.77 10.42
C LEU A 383 -4.34 -18.92 11.36
N LEU A 384 -3.74 -19.98 10.81
CA LEU A 384 -3.03 -20.97 11.60
C LEU A 384 -1.75 -20.28 12.07
N SER A 385 -1.74 -19.95 13.36
CA SER A 385 -0.59 -19.46 14.12
C SER A 385 0.60 -20.39 14.02
#